data_AF-A0A0P7XXX1-F1
#
_entry.id   AF-A0A0P7XXX1-F1
#
_cell.length_a   1.000
_cell.length_b   1.000
_cell.length_c   1.000
_cell.angle_alpha   90.00
_cell.angle_beta   90.00
_cell.angle_gamma   90.00
#
_symmetry.space_group_name_H-M   'P 1'
#
loop_
_entity.id
_entity.type
_entity.pdbx_description
1 polymer ?
#
loop_
_entity_poly.entity_id
_entity_poly.type
_entity_poly.pdbx_seq_one_letter_code
_entity_poly.pdbx_strand_id
1 'polypeptide(L)' 'MWFRDSEAKARALSIQAYRTWLRQPQQANLVARARTELCGRNLACWCPPGSPCHADVLLELANGSEEDMT' A
#
# COMPACT_ATOMS: atom_id res chain seq x y z
N MET A 1 7.71 10.99 -28.51
CA MET A 1 7.99 9.55 -28.36
C MET A 1 7.95 9.25 -26.87
N TRP A 2 6.85 8.66 -26.38
CA TRP A 2 6.71 8.34 -24.95
C TRP A 2 7.61 7.14 -24.66
N PHE A 3 8.79 7.39 -24.13
CA PHE A 3 9.63 6.36 -23.52
C PHE A 3 8.81 5.73 -22.41
N ARG A 4 8.18 4.59 -22.70
CA ARG A 4 7.47 3.80 -21.69
C ARG A 4 8.55 3.25 -20.77
N ASP A 5 8.68 3.83 -19.58
CA ASP A 5 9.05 3.01 -18.43
C ASP A 5 8.20 1.74 -18.50
N SER A 6 8.82 0.56 -18.38
CA SER A 6 8.09 -0.71 -18.53
C SER A 6 6.89 -0.72 -17.57
N GLU A 7 5.79 -1.38 -17.97
CA GLU A 7 4.59 -1.47 -17.14
C GLU A 7 4.90 -1.91 -15.70
N ALA A 8 5.86 -2.82 -15.55
CA ALA A 8 6.39 -3.26 -14.26
C ALA A 8 7.02 -2.11 -13.45
N LYS A 9 7.85 -1.26 -14.07
CA LYS A 9 8.45 -0.10 -13.42
C LYS A 9 7.40 0.94 -13.05
N ALA A 10 6.45 1.22 -13.93
CA ALA A 10 5.34 2.13 -13.63
C ALA A 10 4.52 1.64 -12.42
N ARG A 11 4.19 0.35 -12.37
CA ARG A 11 3.50 -0.27 -11.23
C ARG A 11 4.28 -0.12 -9.93
N ALA A 12 5.58 -0.45 -9.95
CA ALA A 12 6.43 -0.33 -8.77
C ALA A 12 6.46 1.12 -8.24
N LEU A 13 6.61 2.10 -9.14
CA LEU A 13 6.58 3.52 -8.79
C LEU A 13 5.23 3.96 -8.23
N SER A 14 4.11 3.51 -8.83
CA SER A 14 2.77 3.82 -8.31
C SER A 14 2.54 3.26 -6.91
N ILE A 15 2.96 2.02 -6.64
CA ILE A 15 2.84 1.42 -5.31
C ILE A 15 3.74 2.12 -4.29
N GLN A 16 4.95 2.51 -4.69
CA GLN A 16 5.84 3.29 -3.83
C GLN A 16 5.26 4.67 -3.50
N ALA A 17 4.72 5.37 -4.50
CA ALA A 17 4.05 6.65 -4.30
C ALA A 17 2.83 6.50 -3.38
N TYR A 18 2.06 5.43 -3.54
CA TYR A 18 0.92 5.11 -2.67
C TYR A 18 1.35 4.89 -1.21
N ARG A 19 2.42 4.11 -0.98
CA ARG A 19 3.02 3.94 0.36
C ARG A 19 3.41 5.28 0.99
N THR A 20 4.09 6.14 0.23
CA THR A 20 4.51 7.47 0.71
C THR A 20 3.31 8.35 1.02
N TRP A 21 2.28 8.35 0.17
CA TRP A 21 1.06 9.13 0.37
C TRP A 21 0.30 8.70 1.64
N LEU A 22 0.18 7.40 1.90
CA LEU A 22 -0.45 6.89 3.13
C LEU A 22 0.24 7.35 4.42
N ARG A 23 1.55 7.66 4.39
CA ARG A 23 2.30 8.15 5.56
C ARG A 23 2.11 9.64 5.83
N GLN A 24 1.44 10.38 4.95
CA GLN A 24 1.22 11.80 5.16
C GLN A 24 0.21 12.03 6.30
N PRO A 25 0.41 13.04 7.16
CA PRO A 25 -0.49 13.33 8.29
C PRO A 25 -1.96 13.50 7.87
N GLN A 26 -2.19 14.02 6.67
CA GLN A 26 -3.52 14.20 6.09
C GLN A 26 -4.28 12.87 5.89
N GLN A 27 -3.57 11.74 5.80
CA GLN A 27 -4.16 10.40 5.65
C GLN A 27 -4.35 9.66 6.98
N ALA A 28 -4.05 10.29 8.13
CA ALA A 28 -4.12 9.63 9.43
C ALA A 28 -5.49 8.98 9.71
N ASN A 29 -6.59 9.64 9.35
CA ASN A 29 -7.93 9.07 9.50
C ASN A 29 -8.13 7.82 8.62
N LEU A 30 -7.70 7.88 7.36
CA LEU A 30 -7.80 6.75 6.43
C LEU A 30 -6.96 5.55 6.92
N VAL A 31 -5.74 5.81 7.40
CA VAL A 31 -4.85 4.79 7.97
C VAL A 31 -5.47 4.16 9.22
N ALA A 32 -6.03 4.97 10.13
CA ALA A 32 -6.70 4.46 11.33
C ALA A 32 -7.90 3.56 10.97
N ARG A 33 -8.69 3.97 9.97
CA ARG A 33 -9.79 3.14 9.45
C ARG A 33 -9.29 1.85 8.82
N ALA A 34 -8.25 1.90 8.00
CA ALA A 34 -7.67 0.70 7.38
C ALA A 34 -7.20 -0.32 8.44
N ARG A 35 -6.55 0.16 9.51
CA ARG A 35 -6.16 -0.68 10.65
C ARG A 35 -7.34 -1.35 11.33
N THR A 36 -8.40 -0.60 11.62
CA THR A 36 -9.58 -1.16 12.30
C THR A 36 -10.41 -2.07 11.41
N GLU A 37 -10.66 -1.67 10.16
CA GLU A 37 -11.60 -2.36 9.26
C GLU A 37 -10.98 -3.58 8.56
N LEU A 38 -9.66 -3.56 8.32
CA LEU A 38 -8.97 -4.59 7.54
C LEU A 38 -8.10 -5.54 8.37
N CYS A 39 -7.89 -5.28 9.66
CA CYS A 39 -7.13 -6.21 10.53
C CYS A 39 -7.74 -7.61 10.50
N GLY A 40 -6.89 -8.62 10.28
CA GLY A 40 -7.30 -10.03 10.17
C GLY A 40 -8.14 -10.37 8.92
N ARG A 41 -8.28 -9.45 7.96
CA ARG A 41 -8.98 -9.70 6.68
C ARG A 41 -8.00 -10.17 5.61
N ASN A 42 -8.51 -10.96 4.67
CA ASN A 42 -7.83 -11.27 3.42
C ASN A 42 -8.29 -10.28 2.34
N LEU A 43 -7.35 -9.68 1.63
CA LEU A 43 -7.63 -8.74 0.54
C LEU A 43 -7.34 -9.38 -0.81
N ALA A 44 -8.19 -9.13 -1.80
CA ALA A 44 -7.98 -9.53 -3.19
C ALA A 44 -7.80 -8.29 -4.06
N CYS A 45 -6.91 -8.41 -5.06
CA CYS A 45 -6.69 -7.39 -6.08
C CYS A 45 -6.61 -8.03 -7.46
N TRP A 46 -6.72 -7.23 -8.52
CA TRP A 46 -6.53 -7.68 -9.91
C TRP A 46 -5.10 -7.49 -10.42
N CYS A 47 -4.14 -7.22 -9.52
CA CYS A 47 -2.74 -7.14 -9.90
C CYS A 47 -2.22 -8.53 -10.32
N PRO A 48 -1.32 -8.61 -11.31
CA PRO A 48 -0.64 -9.86 -11.63
C PRO A 48 0.04 -10.48 -10.39
N PRO A 49 -0.09 -11.80 -10.15
CA PRO A 49 0.59 -12.46 -9.04
C PRO A 49 2.10 -12.20 -9.03
N GLY A 50 2.67 -11.95 -7.85
CA GLY A 50 4.10 -11.67 -7.67
C GLY A 50 4.55 -10.27 -8.10
N SER A 51 3.65 -9.42 -8.60
CA SER A 51 3.93 -8.00 -8.83
C SER A 51 3.56 -7.16 -7.60
N PRO A 52 4.17 -5.97 -7.41
CA PRO A 52 3.77 -5.08 -6.31
C PRO A 52 2.25 -4.79 -6.36
N CYS A 53 1.50 -5.13 -5.31
CA CYS A 53 0.07 -4.84 -5.20
C CYS A 53 -0.23 -3.85 -4.07
N HIS A 54 -1.30 -3.07 -4.22
CA HIS A 54 -1.81 -2.18 -3.19
C HIS A 54 -2.43 -2.94 -2.01
N ALA A 55 -2.94 -4.16 -2.24
CA ALA A 55 -3.46 -5.03 -1.20
C ALA A 55 -2.35 -5.41 -0.20
N ASP A 56 -1.13 -5.69 -0.67
CA ASP A 56 0.01 -5.98 0.19
C ASP A 56 0.32 -4.80 1.12
N VAL A 57 0.29 -3.57 0.59
CA VAL A 57 0.48 -2.34 1.39
C VAL A 57 -0.59 -2.22 2.48
N LEU A 58 -1.85 -2.46 2.13
CA LEU A 58 -2.96 -2.36 3.09
C LEU A 58 -2.92 -3.48 4.13
N LEU A 59 -2.51 -4.70 3.74
CA LEU A 59 -2.35 -5.83 4.66
C LEU A 59 -1.22 -5.58 5.65
N GLU A 60 -0.07 -5.08 5.19
CA GLU A 60 1.03 -4.66 6.07
C GLU A 60 0.59 -3.55 7.02
N LEU A 61 -0.12 -2.54 6.51
CA LEU A 61 -0.61 -1.42 7.31
C LEU A 61 -1.60 -1.87 8.37
N ALA A 62 -2.51 -2.78 8.01
CA ALA A 62 -3.60 -3.21 8.86
C ALA A 62 -3.18 -4.22 9.93
N ASN A 63 -2.15 -5.02 9.65
CA ASN A 63 -1.67 -6.07 10.56
C ASN A 63 -0.35 -5.72 11.26
N GLY A 64 0.27 -4.57 10.96
CA GLY A 64 1.49 -4.11 11.62
C GLY A 64 1.24 -3.49 13.01
N SER A 65 1.95 -3.98 14.03
CA SER A 65 1.96 -3.50 15.41
C SER A 65 3.36 -3.06 15.87
N GLU A 66 3.45 -1.85 16.46
CA GLU A 66 4.43 -1.37 17.46
C GLU A 66 5.95 -1.37 17.17
N GLU A 67 6.43 -0.58 16.21
CA GLU A 67 7.85 -0.11 16.19
C GLU A 67 7.95 1.42 16.02
N ASP A 68 7.06 2.17 16.68
CA ASP A 68 7.08 3.65 16.73
C ASP A 68 6.74 4.12 18.17
N MET A 69 7.30 3.43 19.18
CA MET A 69 7.23 3.82 20.59
C MET A 69 8.59 3.63 21.30
N THR A 70 9.67 4.04 20.63
CA THR A 70 10.97 4.34 21.25
C THR A 70 11.34 5.78 20.96
#